data_AF-A0A945VFA1-F1
#
_entry.id   AF-A0A945VFA1-F1
#
_cell.length_a   1.000
_cell.length_b   1.000
_cell.length_c   1.000
_cell.angle_alpha   90.00
_cell.angle_beta   90.00
_cell.angle_gamma   90.00
#
_symmetry.space_group_name_H-M   'P 1'
#
loop_
_entity.id
_entity.type
_entity.pdbx_description
1 polymer ?
#
loop_
_entity_poly.entity_id
_entity_poly.type
_entity_poly.pdbx_seq_one_letter_code
_entity_poly.pdbx_strand_id
1 'polypeptide(L)'
;MIFRNLFLLTVIISVTISCTNYSSDDNNSNNVGYVVIMDSSMTLMEVAKANNIGEPFLRSKLNIPKKIGKKYDVATMAKRFKFDLEDLKKIIEDQKNKQLKRNK
;
A
#
# COMPACT_ATOMS: atom_id res chain seq x y z
N MET A 1 -2.76 -46.04 -33.34
CA MET A 1 -3.20 -46.96 -32.27
C MET A 1 -3.16 -46.19 -30.96
N ILE A 2 -4.31 -46.05 -30.30
CA ILE A 2 -4.51 -45.65 -28.89
C ILE A 2 -4.29 -44.16 -28.54
N PHE A 3 -5.38 -43.39 -28.71
CA PHE A 3 -5.80 -42.41 -27.72
C PHE A 3 -6.02 -43.13 -26.39
N ARG A 4 -5.45 -42.64 -25.28
CA ARG A 4 -5.94 -42.98 -23.94
C ARG A 4 -5.38 -42.03 -22.87
N ASN A 5 -6.34 -41.43 -22.17
CA ASN A 5 -6.29 -40.94 -20.79
C ASN A 5 -5.56 -39.60 -20.59
N LEU A 6 -6.24 -38.45 -20.46
CA LEU A 6 -7.26 -38.12 -19.45
C LEU A 6 -6.82 -38.51 -18.04
N PHE A 7 -6.15 -37.60 -17.32
CA PHE A 7 -6.70 -37.07 -16.07
C PHE A 7 -5.92 -35.84 -15.60
N LEU A 8 -6.69 -34.77 -15.38
CA LEU A 8 -6.32 -33.56 -14.66
C LEU A 8 -5.92 -33.87 -13.23
N LEU A 9 -4.85 -33.26 -12.72
CA LEU A 9 -4.65 -33.05 -11.29
C LEU A 9 -3.81 -31.78 -11.07
N THR A 10 -4.44 -30.62 -11.30
CA THR A 10 -3.98 -29.34 -10.76
C THR A 10 -4.27 -29.34 -9.27
N VAL A 11 -3.27 -29.66 -8.45
CA VAL A 11 -3.36 -29.48 -6.99
C VAL A 11 -3.15 -28.00 -6.68
N ILE A 12 -4.25 -27.28 -6.47
CA ILE A 12 -4.23 -25.91 -5.96
C ILE A 12 -4.16 -26.01 -4.44
N ILE A 13 -2.98 -25.79 -3.86
CA ILE A 13 -2.81 -25.68 -2.40
C ILE A 13 -3.15 -24.24 -2.02
N SER A 14 -4.41 -24.00 -1.66
CA SER A 14 -4.83 -22.76 -1.01
C SER A 14 -4.38 -22.79 0.45
N VAL A 15 -3.22 -22.21 0.75
CA VAL A 15 -2.82 -21.95 2.15
C VAL A 15 -3.63 -20.74 2.63
N THR A 16 -4.60 -20.99 3.51
CA THR A 16 -5.32 -19.93 4.22
C THR A 16 -4.36 -19.32 5.25
N ILE A 17 -4.00 -18.06 5.04
CA ILE A 17 -3.25 -17.27 6.02
C ILE A 17 -4.15 -17.10 7.25
N SER A 18 -3.73 -17.64 8.39
CA SER A 18 -4.35 -17.35 9.68
C SER A 18 -4.25 -15.86 9.94
N CYS A 19 -5.39 -15.17 9.95
CA CYS A 19 -5.50 -13.80 10.45
C CYS A 19 -5.14 -13.81 11.93
N THR A 20 -3.93 -13.37 12.26
CA THR A 20 -3.60 -13.00 13.64
C THR A 20 -4.54 -11.87 14.05
N ASN A 21 -5.30 -12.10 15.13
CA ASN A 21 -6.09 -11.07 15.79
C ASN A 21 -5.18 -9.91 16.20
N TYR A 22 -5.08 -8.90 15.35
CA TYR A 22 -4.73 -7.56 15.78
C TYR A 22 -5.97 -6.97 16.44
N SER A 23 -6.06 -7.15 17.76
CA SER A 23 -6.90 -6.30 18.60
C SER A 23 -6.34 -4.89 18.47
N SER A 24 -6.86 -4.13 17.51
CA SER A 24 -6.65 -2.69 17.45
C SER A 24 -7.78 -2.07 18.26
N ASP A 25 -7.40 -1.48 19.39
CA ASP A 25 -8.29 -0.69 20.24
C ASP A 25 -9.14 0.25 19.40
N ASP A 26 -10.44 0.04 19.52
CA ASP A 26 -11.50 0.80 18.90
C ASP A 26 -11.57 2.18 19.58
N ASN A 27 -10.85 3.16 19.03
CA ASN A 27 -11.10 4.56 19.30
C ASN A 27 -11.97 5.12 18.16
N ASN A 28 -13.27 4.97 18.37
CA ASN A 28 -14.38 5.72 17.81
C ASN A 28 -13.98 7.14 17.37
N SER A 29 -13.84 7.32 16.06
CA SER A 29 -14.11 8.58 15.38
C SER A 29 -14.88 8.24 14.11
N ASN A 30 -16.17 8.57 14.06
CA ASN A 30 -17.02 8.53 12.87
C ASN A 30 -16.58 9.57 11.80
N ASN A 31 -15.29 9.64 11.52
CA ASN A 31 -14.73 10.35 10.39
C ASN A 31 -14.53 9.28 9.32
N VAL A 32 -15.33 9.30 8.26
CA VAL A 32 -15.20 8.38 7.12
C VAL A 32 -13.81 8.62 6.50
N GLY A 33 -12.80 7.95 7.05
CA GLY A 33 -11.40 8.15 6.71
C GLY A 33 -11.16 7.69 5.28
N TYR A 34 -10.34 8.43 4.57
CA TYR A 34 -9.91 8.02 3.25
C TYR A 34 -9.18 6.67 3.31
N VAL A 35 -9.66 5.67 2.56
CA VAL A 35 -9.02 4.36 2.45
C VAL A 35 -7.80 4.48 1.52
N VAL A 36 -6.61 4.27 2.08
CA VAL A 36 -5.34 4.33 1.36
C VAL A 36 -5.14 3.09 0.49
N ILE A 37 -4.82 3.30 -0.79
CA ILE A 37 -4.46 2.23 -1.72
C ILE A 37 -2.93 2.13 -1.78
N MET A 38 -2.35 1.11 -1.13
CA MET A 38 -0.91 0.92 -1.09
C MET A 38 -0.57 -0.57 -0.99
N ASP A 39 0.45 -0.99 -1.75
CA ASP A 39 1.10 -2.30 -1.61
C ASP A 39 2.60 -2.08 -1.41
N SER A 40 3.23 -2.94 -0.60
CA SER A 40 4.66 -2.90 -0.31
C SER A 40 5.56 -3.05 -1.56
N SER A 41 5.06 -3.73 -2.59
CA SER A 41 5.72 -3.97 -3.88
C SER A 41 5.56 -2.82 -4.89
N MET A 42 4.61 -1.90 -4.65
CA MET A 42 4.44 -0.72 -5.51
C MET A 42 5.61 0.25 -5.32
N THR A 43 5.92 1.00 -6.36
CA THR A 43 6.80 2.17 -6.25
C THR A 43 6.10 3.34 -5.59
N LEU A 44 6.87 4.28 -5.05
CA LEU A 44 6.31 5.51 -4.46
C LEU A 44 5.47 6.32 -5.48
N MET A 45 5.81 6.22 -6.76
CA MET A 45 5.05 6.85 -7.85
C MET A 45 3.69 6.18 -8.07
N GLU A 46 3.63 4.85 -8.05
CA GLU A 46 2.37 4.11 -8.21
C GLU A 46 1.45 4.34 -7.02
N VAL A 47 1.98 4.33 -5.80
CA VAL A 47 1.21 4.70 -4.59
C VAL A 47 0.68 6.13 -4.71
N ALA A 48 1.52 7.08 -5.12
CA ALA A 48 1.09 8.47 -5.31
C ALA A 48 -0.05 8.57 -6.34
N LYS A 49 0.10 7.88 -7.47
CA LYS A 49 -0.90 7.86 -8.55
C LYS A 49 -2.21 7.20 -8.10
N ALA A 50 -2.14 6.05 -7.42
CA ALA A 50 -3.30 5.32 -6.93
C ALA A 50 -4.15 6.16 -5.97
N ASN A 51 -3.50 7.00 -5.15
CA ASN A 51 -4.19 7.85 -4.18
C ASN A 51 -4.51 9.26 -4.72
N ASN A 52 -4.17 9.57 -5.97
CA ASN A 52 -4.28 10.92 -6.54
C ASN A 52 -3.56 11.98 -5.68
N ILE A 53 -2.32 11.67 -5.27
CA ILE A 53 -1.42 12.57 -4.55
C ILE A 53 -0.16 12.78 -5.41
N GLY A 54 0.46 13.96 -5.30
CA GLY A 54 1.75 14.19 -5.95
C GLY A 54 2.87 13.36 -5.32
N GLU A 55 3.59 12.60 -6.12
CA GLU A 55 4.81 11.89 -5.66
C GLU A 55 5.85 12.82 -4.98
N PRO A 56 6.07 14.07 -5.46
CA PRO A 56 6.95 15.02 -4.77
C PRO A 56 6.49 15.38 -3.35
N PHE A 57 5.19 15.36 -3.08
CA PHE A 57 4.65 15.61 -1.74
C PHE A 57 5.03 14.48 -0.78
N LEU A 58 4.86 13.22 -1.20
CA LEU A 58 5.26 12.06 -0.40
C LEU A 58 6.77 12.07 -0.13
N ARG A 59 7.58 12.39 -1.15
CA ARG A 59 9.03 12.55 -0.97
C ARG A 59 9.39 13.61 0.05
N SER A 60 8.74 14.78 -0.03
CA SER A 60 9.00 15.87 0.91
C SER A 60 8.63 15.49 2.35
N LYS A 61 7.56 14.69 2.54
CA LYS A 61 7.13 14.25 3.87
C LYS A 61 8.01 13.15 4.46
N LEU A 62 8.55 12.29 3.61
CA LEU A 62 9.44 11.20 4.01
C LEU A 62 10.94 11.58 3.96
N ASN A 63 11.27 12.87 3.75
CA ASN A 63 12.64 13.36 3.60
C ASN A 63 13.46 12.61 2.52
N ILE A 64 12.79 12.19 1.45
CA ILE A 64 13.40 11.45 0.35
C ILE A 64 13.97 12.45 -0.68
N PRO A 65 15.25 12.33 -1.08
CA PRO A 65 15.84 13.21 -2.09
C PRO A 65 15.13 13.13 -3.45
N LYS A 66 15.07 14.24 -4.19
CA LYS A 66 14.45 14.28 -5.53
C LYS A 66 15.17 13.40 -6.57
N LYS A 67 16.45 13.09 -6.37
CA LYS A 67 17.32 12.39 -7.34
C LYS A 67 17.48 10.88 -7.11
N ILE A 68 16.68 10.25 -6.26
CA ILE A 68 16.75 8.79 -6.12
C ILE A 68 16.09 8.10 -7.33
N GLY A 69 16.66 6.95 -7.73
CA GLY A 69 16.16 6.17 -8.86
C GLY A 69 14.68 5.79 -8.69
N LYS A 70 13.91 5.83 -9.79
CA LYS A 70 12.45 5.59 -9.81
C LYS A 70 12.03 4.13 -9.58
N LYS A 71 12.98 3.22 -9.34
CA LYS A 71 12.78 1.76 -9.46
C LYS A 71 12.67 1.03 -8.12
N TYR A 72 12.64 1.75 -7.00
CA TYR A 72 12.52 1.11 -5.69
C TYR A 72 11.05 0.98 -5.30
N ASP A 73 10.69 -0.23 -4.87
CA ASP A 73 9.42 -0.47 -4.19
C ASP A 73 9.38 0.24 -2.82
N VAL A 74 8.18 0.42 -2.29
CA VAL A 74 7.95 1.15 -1.05
C VAL A 74 8.60 0.42 0.13
N ALA A 75 8.64 -0.91 0.15
CA ALA A 75 9.31 -1.69 1.20
C ALA A 75 10.83 -1.43 1.27
N THR A 76 11.50 -1.39 0.12
CA THR A 76 12.93 -1.09 0.01
C THR A 76 13.20 0.37 0.37
N MET A 77 12.30 1.27 -0.05
CA MET A 77 12.36 2.68 0.31
C MET A 77 12.22 2.90 1.81
N ALA A 78 11.26 2.24 2.46
CA ALA A 78 11.03 2.28 3.90
C ALA A 78 12.31 1.93 4.67
N LYS A 79 12.95 0.81 4.31
CA LYS A 79 14.23 0.39 4.90
C LYS A 79 15.35 1.40 4.67
N ARG A 80 15.46 1.94 3.45
CA ARG A 80 16.56 2.84 3.07
C ARG A 80 16.45 4.22 3.71
N PHE A 81 15.25 4.75 3.82
CA PHE A 81 14.97 6.08 4.37
C PHE A 81 14.48 6.05 5.82
N LYS A 82 14.43 4.85 6.43
CA LYS A 82 14.07 4.63 7.84
C LYS A 82 12.70 5.20 8.21
N PHE A 83 11.69 4.88 7.40
CA PHE A 83 10.28 5.19 7.69
C PHE A 83 9.45 3.90 7.69
N ASP A 84 8.33 3.89 8.40
CA ASP A 84 7.42 2.75 8.42
C ASP A 84 6.31 2.88 7.38
N LEU A 85 5.77 1.74 6.91
CA LEU A 85 4.65 1.74 5.96
C LEU A 85 3.41 2.44 6.55
N GLU A 86 3.20 2.34 7.85
CA GLU A 86 2.09 3.01 8.54
C GLU A 86 2.27 4.54 8.52
N ASP A 87 3.50 5.05 8.61
CA ASP A 87 3.77 6.49 8.49
C ASP A 87 3.38 7.00 7.10
N LEU A 88 3.77 6.26 6.05
CA LEU A 88 3.39 6.59 4.68
C LEU A 88 1.87 6.57 4.50
N LYS A 89 1.19 5.54 5.04
CA LYS A 89 -0.27 5.44 5.01
C LYS A 89 -0.91 6.65 5.69
N LYS A 90 -0.46 7.02 6.88
CA LYS A 90 -0.95 8.18 7.62
C LYS A 90 -0.76 9.49 6.86
N ILE A 91 0.39 9.69 6.22
CA ILE A 91 0.65 10.88 5.38
C ILE A 91 -0.35 10.99 4.23
N ILE A 92 -0.67 9.87 3.57
CA ILE A 92 -1.64 9.82 2.46
C ILE A 92 -3.04 10.13 2.99
N GLU A 93 -3.45 9.45 4.05
CA GLU A 93 -4.75 9.62 4.68
C GLU A 93 -5.00 11.07 5.12
N ASP A 94 -4.05 11.67 5.85
CA ASP A 94 -4.14 13.06 6.30
C ASP A 94 -4.30 14.03 5.13
N GLN A 95 -3.54 13.81 4.05
CA GLN A 95 -3.61 14.65 2.86
C GLN A 95 -4.96 14.52 2.15
N LYS A 96 -5.52 13.32 2.04
CA LYS A 96 -6.81 13.09 1.38
C LYS A 96 -7.97 13.58 2.23
N ASN A 97 -7.95 13.32 3.53
CA ASN A 97 -8.93 13.86 4.47
C ASN A 97 -8.93 15.39 4.44
N LYS A 98 -7.76 16.04 4.32
CA LYS A 98 -7.66 17.49 4.15
C LYS A 98 -8.23 17.99 2.82
N GLN A 99 -8.04 17.26 1.72
CA GLN A 99 -8.65 17.59 0.43
C GLN A 99 -10.17 17.46 0.46
N LEU A 100 -10.69 16.39 1.07
CA LEU A 100 -12.13 16.15 1.20
C LEU A 100 -12.81 17.22 2.05
N LYS A 101 -12.20 17.64 3.16
CA LYS A 101 -12.71 18.73 4.01
C LYS A 101 -12.75 20.09 3.31
N ARG A 102 -11.88 20.34 2.32
CA ARG A 102 -11.85 21.61 1.57
C ARG A 102 -12.87 21.67 0.44
N ASN A 103 -13.33 20.51 -0.04
CA ASN A 103 -14.29 20.39 -1.13
C ASN A 103 -15.74 20.27 -0.64
N LYS A 104 -15.95 20.39 0.68
CA LYS A 104 -17.25 20.27 1.35
C LYS A 104 -17.69 21.64 1.85
#